data_AF-A0A1R1C0P5-F1
#
_entry.id   AF-A0A1R1C0P5-F1
#
_cell.length_a   1.000
_cell.length_b   1.000
_cell.length_c   1.000
_cell.angle_alpha   90.00
_cell.angle_beta   90.00
_cell.angle_gamma   90.00
#
_symmetry.space_group_name_H-M   'P 1'
#
loop_
_entity.id
_entity.type
_entity.pdbx_description
1 polymer ?
#
loop_
_entity_poly.entity_id
_entity_poly.type
_entity_poly.pdbx_seq_one_letter_code
_entity_poly.pdbx_strand_id
1 'polypeptide(L)' 'MSFTHDPMPMYTHDHAAYHKQMYDWHMKMHHYHDQLKAHHLERAKHFHGLMAGTSHHGHHGHNGHYGNPRQTNAIT' A
#
# COMPACT_ATOMS: atom_id res chain seq x y z
N MET A 1 -15.07 -3.89 3.49
CA MET A 1 -14.64 -2.63 4.14
C MET A 1 -14.75 -1.49 3.15
N SER A 2 -15.41 -0.40 3.52
CA SER A 2 -15.29 0.88 2.81
C SER A 2 -14.40 1.79 3.65
N PHE A 3 -13.31 2.31 3.07
CA PHE A 3 -12.44 3.26 3.74
C PHE A 3 -12.81 4.66 3.22
N THR A 4 -13.27 5.53 4.12
CA THR A 4 -13.68 6.88 3.74
C THR A 4 -12.49 7.83 3.86
N HIS A 5 -12.11 8.45 2.74
CA HIS A 5 -11.11 9.52 2.72
C HIS A 5 -11.83 10.87 2.75
N ASP A 6 -11.85 11.52 3.91
CA ASP A 6 -12.49 12.83 4.07
C ASP A 6 -11.62 13.95 3.49
N PRO A 7 -12.20 14.94 2.79
CA PRO A 7 -11.46 16.09 2.28
C PRO A 7 -10.95 16.98 3.41
N MET A 8 -9.82 17.65 3.17
CA MET A 8 -9.24 18.61 4.11
C MET A 8 -10.19 19.81 4.32
N PRO A 9 -10.38 20.29 5.56
CA PRO A 9 -11.11 21.52 5.82
C PRO A 9 -10.50 22.72 5.10
N MET A 10 -11.34 23.56 4.51
CA MET A 10 -10.92 24.84 3.94
C MET A 10 -10.58 25.82 5.05
N TYR A 11 -9.61 26.69 4.79
CA TYR A 11 -9.25 27.76 5.71
C TYR A 11 -10.46 28.66 6.03
N THR A 12 -10.62 28.99 7.31
CA THR A 12 -11.59 29.96 7.79
C THR A 12 -10.88 31.08 8.54
N HIS A 13 -11.46 32.28 8.55
CA HIS A 13 -10.87 33.44 9.22
C HIS A 13 -10.82 33.27 10.75
N ASP A 14 -11.67 32.40 11.31
CA ASP A 14 -11.57 31.99 12.70
C ASP A 14 -10.45 30.94 12.86
N HIS A 15 -9.27 31.44 13.22
CA HIS A 15 -8.07 30.62 13.42
C HIS A 15 -8.25 29.51 14.45
N ALA A 16 -8.98 29.76 15.54
CA ALA A 16 -9.17 28.78 16.60
C ALA A 16 -10.06 27.62 16.13
N ALA A 17 -11.16 27.96 15.45
CA ALA A 17 -12.03 26.97 14.83
C ALA A 17 -11.30 26.17 13.74
N TYR A 18 -10.54 26.84 12.88
CA TYR A 18 -9.78 26.19 11.80
C TYR A 18 -8.75 25.20 12.35
N HIS A 19 -7.96 25.59 13.37
CA HIS A 19 -6.98 24.68 13.97
C HIS A 19 -7.63 23.45 14.58
N LYS A 20 -8.77 23.60 15.26
CA LYS A 20 -9.52 22.46 15.79
C LYS A 20 -9.99 21.52 14.68
N GLN A 21 -10.58 22.07 13.62
CA GLN A 21 -11.04 21.28 12.47
C GLN A 21 -9.89 20.54 11.79
N MET A 22 -8.73 21.19 11.65
CA MET A 22 -7.53 20.58 11.09
C MET A 22 -6.99 19.45 11.96
N TYR A 23 -6.99 19.60 13.28
CA TYR A 23 -6.61 18.53 14.20
C TYR A 23 -7.56 17.33 14.07
N ASP A 24 -8.87 17.58 14.11
CA ASP A 24 -9.89 16.54 14.00
C ASP A 24 -9.78 15.80 12.67
N TRP A 25 -9.54 16.52 11.56
CA TRP A 25 -9.30 15.92 10.24
C TRP A 25 -8.03 15.07 10.21
N HIS A 26 -6.92 15.55 10.78
CA HIS A 26 -5.67 14.78 10.86
C HIS A 26 -5.85 13.46 11.60
N MET A 27 -6.61 13.45 12.70
CA MET A 27 -6.89 12.23 13.45
C MET A 27 -7.73 11.23 12.65
N LYS A 28 -8.72 11.71 11.89
CA LYS A 28 -9.48 10.84 10.97
C LYS A 28 -8.59 10.23 9.90
N MET A 29 -7.71 11.03 9.28
CA MET A 29 -6.80 10.53 8.23
C MET A 29 -5.74 9.59 8.78
N HIS A 30 -5.23 9.82 10.00
CA HIS A 30 -4.34 8.88 10.67
C HIS A 30 -5.00 7.50 10.82
N HIS A 31 -6.21 7.45 11.37
CA HIS A 31 -6.94 6.19 11.51
C HIS A 31 -7.27 5.54 10.17
N TYR A 32 -7.62 6.33 9.16
CA TYR A 32 -7.84 5.84 7.79
C TYR A 32 -6.58 5.11 7.25
N HIS A 33 -5.40 5.69 7.42
CA HIS A 33 -4.15 5.09 6.98
C HIS A 33 -3.80 3.81 7.76
N ASP A 34 -4.03 3.79 9.07
CA ASP A 34 -3.84 2.58 9.89
C ASP A 34 -4.74 1.44 9.43
N GLN A 35 -6.01 1.73 9.15
CA GLN A 35 -6.98 0.76 8.65
C GLN A 35 -6.58 0.22 7.27
N LEU A 36 -6.15 1.10 6.35
CA LEU A 36 -5.63 0.69 5.05
C LEU A 36 -4.42 -0.22 5.18
N LYS A 37 -3.46 0.16 6.02
CA LYS A 37 -2.26 -0.64 6.28
C LYS A 37 -2.62 -2.03 6.81
N ALA A 38 -3.52 -2.09 7.80
CA ALA A 38 -3.99 -3.36 8.36
C ALA A 38 -4.64 -4.24 7.29
N HIS A 39 -5.53 -3.68 6.47
CA HIS A 39 -6.20 -4.39 5.39
C HIS A 39 -5.21 -4.91 4.33
N HIS A 40 -4.22 -4.12 3.93
CA HIS A 40 -3.21 -4.57 2.98
C HIS A 40 -2.33 -5.69 3.57
N LEU A 41 -1.98 -5.62 4.85
CA LEU A 41 -1.24 -6.66 5.55
C LEU A 41 -2.05 -7.95 5.66
N GLU A 42 -3.33 -7.87 6.02
CA GLU A 42 -4.23 -9.03 6.08
C GLU A 42 -4.36 -9.69 4.70
N ARG A 43 -4.56 -8.89 3.65
CA ARG A 43 -4.66 -9.37 2.28
C ARG A 43 -3.34 -10.02 1.81
N ALA A 44 -2.20 -9.45 2.15
CA ALA A 44 -0.89 -10.04 1.87
C ALA A 44 -0.71 -11.38 2.59
N LYS A 45 -1.10 -11.50 3.86
CA LYS A 45 -1.08 -12.76 4.61
C LYS A 45 -1.98 -13.81 3.96
N HIS A 46 -3.18 -13.43 3.54
CA HIS A 46 -4.10 -14.33 2.85
C HIS A 46 -3.48 -14.91 1.56
N PHE A 47 -2.88 -14.06 0.72
CA PHE A 47 -2.19 -14.53 -0.48
C PHE A 47 -0.94 -15.35 -0.18
N HIS A 48 -0.16 -14.98 0.84
CA HIS A 48 0.98 -15.78 1.28
C HIS A 48 0.56 -17.18 1.73
N GLY A 49 -0.53 -17.29 2.50
CA GLY A 49 -1.10 -18.58 2.90
C GLY A 49 -1.57 -19.43 1.72
N LEU A 50 -2.17 -18.81 0.70
CA LEU A 50 -2.56 -19.49 -0.54
C LEU A 50 -1.33 -19.99 -1.32
N MET A 51 -0.25 -19.22 -1.40
CA MET A 51 0.99 -19.64 -2.08
C MET A 51 1.76 -20.71 -1.29
N ALA A 52 1.73 -20.67 0.04
CA ALA A 52 2.32 -21.70 0.88
C ALA A 52 1.54 -23.04 0.77
N GLY A 53 0.21 -22.98 0.64
CA GLY A 53 -0.64 -24.15 0.43
C GLY A 53 -0.53 -24.78 -0.96
N THR A 54 -0.07 -24.04 -1.98
CA THR A 54 0.15 -24.58 -3.34
C THR A 54 1.57 -25.09 -3.58
N SER A 55 2.51 -24.92 -2.62
CA SER A 55 3.92 -25.32 -2.79
C SER A 55 4.21 -26.79 -2.45
N HIS A 56 3.22 -27.68 -2.52
CA HIS A 56 3.42 -29.14 -2.33
C HIS A 56 3.33 -29.97 -3.62
N HIS A 57 3.40 -29.37 -4.81
CA HIS A 57 3.54 -30.14 -6.05
C HIS A 57 4.34 -29.40 -7.12
N GLY A 58 5.67 -29.48 -7.01
CA GLY A 58 6.56 -28.88 -8.01
C GLY A 58 8.02 -29.27 -7.82
N HIS A 59 8.30 -30.56 -7.54
CA HIS A 59 9.65 -31.07 -7.71
C HIS A 59 9.91 -31.29 -9.21
N HIS A 60 10.60 -30.35 -9.85
CA HIS A 60 11.50 -30.62 -10.98
C HIS A 60 12.44 -29.42 -11.14
N GLY A 61 13.71 -29.65 -10.80
CA GLY A 61 14.76 -28.66 -10.97
C GLY A 61 15.20 -28.53 -12.42
N HIS A 62 15.69 -27.35 -12.80
CA HIS A 62 16.87 -27.26 -13.65
C HIS A 62 17.48 -25.86 -13.58
N ASN A 63 18.81 -25.83 -13.59
CA ASN A 63 19.69 -24.68 -13.53
C ASN A 63 19.36 -23.59 -14.57
N GLY A 64 19.43 -22.32 -14.14
CA GLY A 64 19.39 -21.15 -15.02
C GLY A 64 20.37 -20.09 -14.54
N HIS A 65 21.55 -20.07 -15.17
CA HIS A 65 22.63 -19.10 -15.02
C HIS A 65 22.16 -17.64 -14.99
N TYR A 66 22.57 -16.87 -13.98
CA TYR A 66 22.48 -15.40 -14.01
C TYR A 66 23.48 -14.84 -15.04
N GLY A 67 22.97 -14.45 -16.21
CA GLY A 67 23.72 -13.66 -17.20
C GLY A 67 23.01 -12.34 -17.46
N ASN A 68 23.57 -11.24 -16.96
CA ASN A 68 23.33 -9.89 -17.47
C ASN A 68 24.62 -9.46 -18.19
N PRO A 69 24.54 -8.97 -19.44
CA PRO A 69 24.85 -7.55 -19.60
C PRO A 69 23.98 -6.84 -20.64
N ARG A 70 23.47 -5.66 -20.23
CA ARG A 70 23.42 -4.39 -20.97
C ARG A 70 23.73 -4.48 -22.48
N GLN A 71 22.78 -4.05 -23.30
CA GLN A 71 23.09 -3.14 -24.41
C GLN A 71 21.86 -2.30 -24.81
N THR A 72 22.13 -1.00 -24.90
CA THR A 72 21.25 0.11 -25.22
C THR A 72 21.11 0.24 -26.73
N ASN A 73 19.90 0.29 -27.27
CA ASN A 73 19.68 0.72 -28.65
C ASN A 73 18.90 2.03 -28.65
N ALA A 74 19.63 3.13 -28.81
CA ALA A 74 19.09 4.36 -29.37
C ALA A 74 18.96 4.16 -30.88
N ILE A 75 17.81 4.50 -31.46
CA ILE A 75 17.63 4.61 -32.90
C ILE A 75 17.04 5.98 -33.19
N THR A 76 17.75 6.65 -34.09
CA THR A 76 17.59 7.97 -34.70
C THR A 76 16.19 8.31 -35.18
#